data_AF-A0A6V7IF09-F1
#
_entry.id   AF-A0A6V7IF09-F1
#
_cell.length_a   1.000
_cell.length_b   1.000
_cell.length_c   1.000
_cell.angle_alpha   90.00
_cell.angle_beta   90.00
_cell.angle_gamma   90.00
#
_symmetry.space_group_name_H-M   'P 1'
#
loop_
_entity.id
_entity.type
_entity.pdbx_description
1 polymer ?
#
loop_
_entity_poly.entity_id
_entity_poly.type
_entity_poly.pdbx_seq_one_letter_code
_entity_poly.pdbx_strand_id
1 'polypeptide(L)'
;AITTLSLITILGLKSRKLKLPGLGNKAALAVVAAGYFQVILGITTLLHHVPVHLAATHQSGSMILLGTLVWLCHELKHVRRLPK
;
A
#
# COMPACT_ATOMS: atom_id res chain seq x y z
N ALA A 1 -6.42 7.46 -8.92
CA ALA A 1 -5.40 6.44 -9.29
C ALA A 1 -4.00 7.05 -9.36
N ILE A 2 -3.74 8.01 -10.25
CA ILE A 2 -2.41 8.63 -10.43
C ILE A 2 -1.89 9.27 -9.13
N THR A 3 -2.71 10.10 -8.48
CA THR A 3 -2.33 10.74 -7.20
C THR A 3 -2.01 9.73 -6.10
N THR A 4 -2.83 8.68 -5.95
CA THR A 4 -2.62 7.60 -4.99
C THR A 4 -1.33 6.84 -5.25
N LEU A 5 -1.06 6.47 -6.51
CA LEU A 5 0.15 5.75 -6.90
C LEU A 5 1.40 6.62 -6.68
N SER A 6 1.34 7.90 -7.04
CA SER A 6 2.41 8.86 -6.77
C SER A 6 2.68 8.98 -5.27
N LEU A 7 1.63 9.08 -4.45
CA LEU A 7 1.76 9.20 -3.00
C LEU A 7 2.40 7.95 -2.38
N ILE A 8 1.94 6.76 -2.78
CA ILE A 8 2.47 5.47 -2.33
C ILE A 8 3.95 5.32 -2.74
N THR A 9 4.30 5.75 -3.95
CA THR A 9 5.68 5.72 -4.46
C THR A 9 6.58 6.66 -3.68
N ILE A 10 6.15 7.92 -3.47
CA ILE A 10 6.87 8.91 -2.67
C ILE A 10 7.06 8.40 -1.24
N LEU A 11 6.01 7.83 -0.64
CA LEU A 11 6.06 7.22 0.67
C LEU A 11 7.10 6.10 0.75
N GLY A 12 7.13 5.19 -0.22
CA GLY A 12 8.11 4.11 -0.30
C GLY A 12 9.55 4.60 -0.52
N LEU A 13 9.76 5.64 -1.32
CA LEU A 13 11.08 6.24 -1.50
C LEU A 13 11.54 6.97 -0.24
N LYS A 14 10.64 7.69 0.43
CA LYS A 14 10.93 8.41 1.66
C LYS A 14 11.15 7.47 2.84
N SER A 15 10.40 6.36 2.93
CA SER A 15 10.59 5.34 3.97
C SER A 15 11.96 4.68 3.87
N ARG A 16 12.50 4.45 2.67
CA ARG A 16 13.88 3.95 2.52
C ARG A 16 14.94 4.89 3.09
N LYS A 17 14.69 6.20 3.07
CA LYS A 17 15.62 7.21 3.62
C LYS A 17 15.43 7.44 5.13
N LEU A 18 14.24 7.13 5.66
CA LEU A 18 13.89 7.28 7.07
C LEU A 18 14.10 5.96 7.81
N LYS A 19 14.82 5.96 8.93
CA LYS A 19 14.81 4.78 9.82
C LYS A 19 13.46 4.71 10.54
N LEU A 20 12.50 4.02 9.94
CA LEU A 20 11.21 3.74 10.57
C LEU A 20 11.40 2.68 11.67
N PRO A 21 10.78 2.86 12.86
CA PRO A 21 10.89 1.91 13.95
C PRO A 21 10.11 0.63 13.66
N GLY A 22 10.49 -0.45 14.34
CA GLY A 22 9.82 -1.74 14.23
C GLY A 22 9.83 -2.29 12.80
N LEU A 23 8.65 -2.67 12.31
CA LEU A 23 8.43 -3.22 10.97
C LEU A 23 8.00 -2.15 9.96
N GLY A 24 8.11 -0.85 10.30
CA GLY A 24 7.61 0.25 9.47
C GLY A 24 8.13 0.26 8.03
N ASN A 25 9.40 -0.11 7.81
CA ASN A 25 9.95 -0.23 6.45
C ASN A 25 9.34 -1.39 5.66
N LYS A 26 9.03 -2.51 6.32
CA LYS A 26 8.33 -3.65 5.69
C LYS A 26 6.88 -3.29 5.39
N ALA A 27 6.20 -2.61 6.31
CA ALA A 27 4.84 -2.12 6.10
C ALA A 27 4.77 -1.12 4.93
N ALA A 28 5.74 -0.20 4.81
CA ALA A 28 5.82 0.73 3.69
C ALA A 28 6.05 0.02 2.35
N LEU A 29 6.93 -1.00 2.32
CA LEU A 29 7.12 -1.84 1.13
C LEU A 29 5.84 -2.60 0.76
N ALA A 30 5.09 -3.10 1.75
CA ALA A 30 3.83 -3.80 1.53
C ALA A 30 2.76 -2.87 0.93
N VAL A 31 2.66 -1.61 1.40
CA VAL A 31 1.76 -0.59 0.81
C VAL A 31 2.12 -0.33 -0.65
N VAL A 32 3.42 -0.22 -0.97
CA VAL A 32 3.89 -0.04 -2.35
C VAL A 32 3.49 -1.24 -3.22
N ALA A 33 3.83 -2.46 -2.78
CA ALA A 33 3.50 -3.67 -3.52
C ALA A 33 1.99 -3.83 -3.76
N ALA A 34 1.17 -3.63 -2.71
CA ALA A 34 -0.28 -3.69 -2.81
C ALA A 34 -0.84 -2.61 -3.75
N GLY A 35 -0.28 -1.40 -3.72
CA GLY A 35 -0.71 -0.30 -4.59
C GLY A 35 -0.46 -0.58 -6.08
N TYR A 36 0.73 -1.07 -6.44
CA TYR A 36 1.02 -1.46 -7.82
C TYR A 36 0.19 -2.67 -8.27
N PHE A 37 0.04 -3.68 -7.40
CA PHE A 37 -0.82 -4.83 -7.68
C PHE A 37 -2.27 -4.41 -7.95
N GLN A 38 -2.81 -3.50 -7.14
CA GLN A 38 -4.16 -2.97 -7.31
C GLN A 38 -4.34 -2.28 -8.67
N VAL A 39 -3.37 -1.47 -9.11
CA VAL A 39 -3.41 -0.80 -10.41
C VAL A 39 -3.35 -1.81 -11.56
N ILE A 40 -2.46 -2.80 -11.48
CA ILE A 40 -2.36 -3.84 -12.51
C ILE A 40 -3.67 -4.63 -12.61
N LEU A 41 -4.25 -5.04 -11.47
CA LEU A 41 -5.55 -5.70 -11.46
C LEU A 41 -6.65 -4.80 -12.05
N GLY A 42 -6.67 -3.51 -11.71
CA GLY A 42 -7.66 -2.57 -12.25
C GLY A 42 -7.56 -2.37 -13.76
N ILE A 43 -6.35 -2.44 -14.32
CA ILE A 43 -6.17 -2.44 -15.78
C ILE A 43 -6.64 -3.78 -16.36
N THR A 44 -6.29 -4.88 -15.71
CA THR A 44 -6.65 -6.24 -16.17
C THR A 44 -8.17 -6.44 -16.18
N THR A 45 -8.90 -5.90 -15.20
CA THR A 45 -10.37 -5.96 -15.17
C THR A 45 -10.99 -5.24 -16.36
N LEU A 46 -10.47 -4.06 -16.72
CA LEU A 46 -10.95 -3.31 -17.89
C LEU A 46 -10.67 -4.07 -19.19
N LEU A 47 -9.47 -4.63 -19.34
CA LEU A 47 -9.08 -5.39 -20.53
C LEU A 47 -9.93 -6.66 -20.74
N HIS A 48 -10.45 -7.26 -19.66
CA HIS A 48 -11.27 -8.47 -19.72
C HIS A 48 -12.78 -8.21 -19.66
N HIS A 49 -13.23 -6.96 -19.87
CA HIS A 49 -14.64 -6.57 -19.80
C HIS A 49 -15.30 -6.88 -18.45
N VAL A 50 -14.59 -6.62 -17.36
CA VAL A 50 -15.07 -6.68 -15.97
C VAL A 50 -15.66 -8.05 -15.60
N PRO A 51 -14.89 -9.15 -15.69
CA PRO A 51 -15.38 -10.45 -15.25
C PRO A 51 -15.50 -10.46 -13.71
N VAL A 52 -16.59 -11.02 -13.19
CA VAL A 52 -17.00 -10.90 -11.78
C VAL A 52 -15.88 -11.33 -10.81
N HIS A 53 -15.20 -12.44 -11.09
CA HIS A 53 -14.14 -12.94 -10.23
C HIS A 53 -12.95 -11.96 -10.15
N LEU A 54 -12.55 -11.37 -11.28
CA LEU A 54 -11.44 -10.42 -11.33
C LEU A 54 -11.81 -9.07 -10.70
N ALA A 55 -13.07 -8.65 -10.88
CA ALA A 55 -13.61 -7.47 -10.20
C ALA A 55 -13.66 -7.67 -8.69
N ALA A 56 -14.04 -8.87 -8.21
CA ALA A 56 -14.00 -9.22 -6.80
C ALA A 56 -12.56 -9.23 -6.26
N THR A 57 -11.60 -9.84 -6.99
CA THR A 57 -10.18 -9.78 -6.62
C THR A 57 -9.66 -8.35 -6.54
N HIS A 58 -10.06 -7.48 -7.47
CA HIS A 58 -9.72 -6.06 -7.43
C HIS A 58 -10.32 -5.37 -6.20
N GLN A 59 -11.58 -5.64 -5.83
CA GLN A 59 -12.15 -5.08 -4.60
C GLN A 59 -11.43 -5.57 -3.34
N SER A 60 -11.12 -6.87 -3.25
CA SER A 60 -10.35 -7.43 -2.14
C SER A 60 -8.93 -6.86 -2.07
N GLY A 61 -8.30 -6.59 -3.21
CA GLY A 61 -6.99 -5.95 -3.27
C GLY A 61 -6.98 -4.56 -2.63
N SER A 62 -8.08 -3.80 -2.74
CA SER A 62 -8.24 -2.51 -2.06
C SER A 62 -8.25 -2.68 -0.53
N MET A 63 -8.85 -3.76 -0.03
CA MET A 63 -8.84 -4.08 1.40
C MET A 63 -7.43 -4.44 1.89
N ILE A 64 -6.64 -5.15 1.08
CA ILE A 64 -5.23 -5.44 1.38
C ILE A 64 -4.41 -4.14 1.41
N LEU A 65 -4.60 -3.26 0.43
CA LEU A 65 -3.94 -1.95 0.40
C LEU A 65 -4.30 -1.12 1.65
N LEU A 66 -5.58 -1.08 2.02
CA LEU A 66 -6.03 -0.38 3.23
C LEU A 66 -5.42 -1.02 4.50
N GLY A 67 -5.43 -2.34 4.61
CA GLY A 67 -4.89 -3.07 5.76
C GLY A 67 -3.39 -2.82 5.95
N THR A 68 -2.61 -2.84 4.86
CA THR A 68 -1.17 -2.51 4.91
C THR A 68 -0.92 -1.04 5.26
N LEU A 69 -1.79 -0.12 4.86
CA LEU A 69 -1.71 1.29 5.24
C LEU A 69 -2.02 1.50 6.72
N VAL A 70 -3.05 0.82 7.25
CA VAL A 70 -3.37 0.82 8.69
C VAL A 70 -2.21 0.24 9.49
N TRP A 71 -1.60 -0.84 9.02
CA TRP A 71 -0.41 -1.42 9.65
C TRP A 71 0.76 -0.44 9.65
N LEU A 72 1.04 0.25 8.54
CA LEU A 72 2.08 1.27 8.50
C LEU A 72 1.80 2.40 9.51
N CYS A 73 0.55 2.90 9.57
CA CYS A 73 0.15 3.91 10.55
C CYS A 73 0.35 3.43 11.99
N HIS A 74 0.11 2.13 12.26
CA HIS A 74 0.37 1.52 13.56
C HIS A 74 1.87 1.53 13.90
N GLU A 75 2.74 1.08 12.98
CA GLU A 75 4.20 1.14 13.17
C GLU A 75 4.70 2.57 13.39
N LEU A 76 4.15 3.55 12.68
CA LEU A 76 4.51 4.96 12.84
C LEU A 76 4.09 5.54 14.20
N LYS A 77 3.04 5.02 14.85
CA LYS A 77 2.69 5.43 16.22
C LYS A 77 3.76 5.00 17.23
N HIS A 78 4.50 3.92 16.98
CA HIS A 78 5.61 3.52 17.85
C HIS A 78 6.80 4.50 17.79
N VAL A 79 6.97 5.26 16.69
CA VAL A 79 7.95 6.36 16.61
C VAL A 79 7.77 7.37 17.75
N ARG A 80 6.51 7.66 18.10
CA ARG A 80 6.16 8.67 19.10
C ARG A 80 6.43 8.23 20.54
N ARG A 81 6.70 6.95 20.78
CA ARG A 81 6.99 6.38 22.11
C ARG A 81 8.46 6.07 22.37
N LEU A 82 9.37 6.43 21.46
CA LEU A 82 10.79 6.34 21.76
C LEU A 82 11.15 7.47 22.74
N PRO A 83 11.63 7.16 23.97
CA PRO A 83 12.21 8.18 24.83
C PRO A 83 13.42 8.80 24.11
N LYS A 84 13.52 10.13 24.18
CA LYS A 84 14.64 10.89 23.61
C LYS A 84 15.97 10.46 24.19
#